data_AF-A0A838S9S4-F1
#
_entry.id   AF-A0A838S9S4-F1
#
_cell.length_a   1.000
_cell.length_b   1.000
_cell.length_c   1.000
_cell.angle_alpha   90.00
_cell.angle_beta   90.00
_cell.angle_gamma   90.00
#
_symmetry.space_group_name_H-M   'P 1'
#
loop_
_entity.id
_entity.type
_entity.pdbx_description
1 polymer ?
#
loop_
_entity_poly.entity_id
_entity_poly.type
_entity_poly.pdbx_seq_one_letter_code
_entity_poly.pdbx_strand_id
1 'polypeptide(L)'
;MNSRKFTKLTQAHLWKGRLALLWAVASLVMVPVGQTAETINPLLREFSITVDATALVPPTSWNVPGVTPLIYTMDPISSEALTTTAVKELRLNPGQYQFGTYTFNFPFTVSRMGLLQFDSSLDQCVKGRGTHRLNVLCSHTQPYPQQPDY
;
A
#
# COMPACT_ATOMS: atom_id res chain seq x y z
N MET A 1 -39.90 -64.60 -61.67
CA MET A 1 -38.85 -63.59 -61.92
C MET A 1 -37.77 -63.77 -60.87
N ASN A 2 -36.61 -64.40 -61.10
CA ASN A 2 -35.61 -64.22 -62.16
C ASN A 2 -35.01 -62.80 -62.15
N SER A 3 -33.87 -62.59 -61.48
CA SER A 3 -32.60 -62.41 -62.18
C SER A 3 -31.43 -62.28 -61.20
N ARG A 4 -30.50 -63.23 -61.33
CA ARG A 4 -29.08 -63.11 -60.98
C ARG A 4 -28.46 -61.92 -61.73
N LYS A 5 -27.37 -61.32 -61.25
CA LYS A 5 -26.07 -61.23 -61.97
C LYS A 5 -24.91 -60.97 -61.01
N PHE A 6 -23.94 -61.87 -61.12
CA PHE A 6 -22.58 -61.87 -60.58
C PHE A 6 -21.65 -61.42 -61.72
N THR A 7 -20.70 -60.51 -61.48
CA THR A 7 -19.49 -60.31 -62.32
C THR A 7 -18.48 -59.50 -61.50
N LYS A 8 -17.47 -60.15 -60.88
CA LYS A 8 -16.09 -60.43 -61.37
C LYS A 8 -15.19 -59.18 -61.38
N LEU A 9 -14.17 -59.11 -60.49
CA LEU A 9 -12.77 -59.60 -60.63
C LEU A 9 -11.88 -58.43 -61.10
N THR A 10 -10.93 -57.92 -60.31
CA THR A 10 -9.48 -58.30 -60.30
C THR A 10 -8.84 -57.63 -59.06
N GLN A 11 -8.11 -58.29 -58.14
CA GLN A 11 -6.76 -58.89 -58.21
C GLN A 11 -5.71 -57.90 -58.76
N ALA A 12 -4.55 -57.60 -58.18
CA ALA A 12 -3.80 -57.96 -56.98
C ALA A 12 -2.68 -56.91 -56.80
N HIS A 13 -2.03 -56.90 -55.63
CA HIS A 13 -0.56 -56.77 -55.40
C HIS A 13 -0.38 -56.22 -53.97
N LEU A 14 -0.23 -57.05 -52.93
CA LEU A 14 1.04 -57.67 -52.51
C LEU A 14 2.24 -56.73 -52.70
N TRP A 15 2.61 -55.97 -51.65
CA TRP A 15 3.95 -56.10 -51.08
C TRP A 15 4.09 -55.47 -49.68
N LYS A 16 4.31 -56.36 -48.72
CA LYS A 16 5.17 -56.29 -47.52
C LYS A 16 5.78 -54.93 -47.15
N GLY A 17 5.67 -54.56 -45.87
CA GLY A 17 6.62 -53.63 -45.25
C GLY A 17 6.23 -53.19 -43.85
N ARG A 18 6.55 -54.02 -42.85
CA ARG A 18 6.53 -53.62 -41.44
C ARG A 18 7.53 -52.47 -41.22
N LEU A 19 7.12 -51.40 -40.55
CA LEU A 19 8.01 -50.68 -39.64
C LEU A 19 7.17 -49.91 -38.61
N ALA A 20 7.42 -50.27 -37.35
CA ALA A 20 6.83 -49.68 -36.17
C ALA A 20 7.17 -48.20 -36.08
N LEU A 21 6.19 -47.37 -35.72
CA LEU A 21 6.45 -46.05 -35.16
C LEU A 21 5.92 -46.04 -33.72
N LEU A 22 6.85 -46.15 -32.78
CA LEU A 22 6.64 -45.92 -31.36
C LEU A 22 6.14 -44.49 -31.16
N TRP A 23 4.89 -44.34 -30.73
CA TRP A 23 4.38 -43.06 -30.24
C TRP A 23 4.95 -42.80 -28.86
N ALA A 24 6.01 -41.98 -28.79
CA ALA A 24 6.55 -41.48 -27.53
C ALA A 24 5.57 -40.47 -26.94
N VAL A 25 4.84 -40.88 -25.90
CA VAL A 25 4.02 -39.98 -25.09
C VAL A 25 4.96 -39.19 -24.19
N ALA A 26 5.34 -37.99 -24.63
CA ALA A 26 6.03 -37.02 -23.79
C ALA A 26 5.01 -36.40 -22.82
N SER A 27 4.81 -37.02 -21.67
CA SER A 27 4.04 -36.45 -20.57
C SER A 27 4.76 -35.23 -20.02
N LEU A 28 4.31 -34.05 -20.44
CA LEU A 28 4.73 -32.76 -19.88
C LEU A 28 4.22 -32.70 -18.43
N VAL A 29 5.10 -32.95 -17.46
CA VAL A 29 4.80 -32.72 -16.04
C VAL A 29 4.77 -31.21 -15.83
N MET A 30 3.57 -30.65 -15.86
CA MET A 30 3.32 -29.26 -15.53
C MET A 30 3.52 -29.10 -14.01
N VAL A 31 4.70 -28.66 -13.60
CA VAL A 31 4.97 -28.33 -12.19
C VAL A 31 4.15 -27.09 -11.84
N PRO A 32 3.23 -27.13 -10.87
CA PRO A 32 2.63 -25.90 -10.38
C PRO A 32 3.74 -25.13 -9.68
N VAL A 33 4.11 -23.98 -10.24
CA VAL A 33 4.91 -22.99 -9.53
C VAL A 33 4.07 -22.55 -8.34
N GLY A 34 4.29 -23.18 -7.19
CA GLY A 34 3.75 -22.71 -5.93
C GLY A 34 4.30 -21.33 -5.68
N GLN A 35 3.46 -20.30 -5.78
CA GLN A 35 3.78 -18.96 -5.31
C GLN A 35 4.06 -19.10 -3.81
N THR A 36 5.33 -19.06 -3.43
CA THR A 36 5.73 -18.77 -2.07
C THR A 36 5.24 -17.35 -1.79
N ALA A 37 4.05 -17.24 -1.18
CA ALA A 37 3.65 -16.00 -0.55
C ALA A 37 4.65 -15.77 0.57
N GLU A 38 5.68 -14.99 0.29
CA GLU A 38 6.58 -14.47 1.30
C GLU A 38 5.69 -13.79 2.34
N THR A 39 5.68 -14.35 3.55
CA THR A 39 4.86 -13.87 4.66
C THR A 39 5.47 -12.57 5.16
N ILE A 40 5.35 -11.51 4.37
CA ILE A 40 5.74 -10.16 4.76
C ILE A 40 4.90 -9.82 5.99
N ASN A 41 5.55 -9.67 7.14
CA ASN A 41 4.89 -9.24 8.36
C ASN A 41 4.15 -7.92 8.05
N PRO A 42 2.81 -7.87 8.15
CA PRO A 42 2.04 -6.71 7.73
C PRO A 42 2.39 -5.43 8.51
N LEU A 43 3.04 -5.56 9.67
CA LEU A 43 3.54 -4.43 10.46
C LEU A 43 4.84 -3.81 9.90
N LEU A 44 5.58 -4.53 9.06
CA LEU A 44 6.78 -4.02 8.40
C LEU A 44 6.47 -3.29 7.08
N ARG A 45 5.21 -3.29 6.64
CA ARG A 45 4.81 -2.57 5.44
C ARG A 45 4.76 -1.08 5.73
N GLU A 46 5.54 -0.30 5.00
CA GLU A 46 5.46 1.16 5.03
C GLU A 46 4.35 1.67 4.12
N PHE A 47 3.66 2.71 4.57
CA PHE A 47 2.63 3.43 3.83
C PHE A 47 3.07 4.87 3.59
N SER A 48 2.73 5.41 2.42
CA SER A 48 2.89 6.86 2.17
C SER A 48 1.77 7.60 2.86
N ILE A 49 2.11 8.43 3.84
CA ILE A 49 1.17 9.31 4.54
C ILE A 49 1.51 10.75 4.19
N THR A 50 0.57 11.45 3.55
CA THR A 50 0.71 12.86 3.23
C THR A 50 0.28 13.70 4.43
N VAL A 51 1.16 14.54 4.94
CA VAL A 51 0.88 15.51 6.00
C VAL A 51 0.78 16.90 5.38
N ASP A 52 -0.38 17.53 5.52
CA ASP A 52 -0.66 18.88 5.07
C ASP A 52 -1.05 19.75 6.27
N ALA A 53 -0.14 20.61 6.69
CA ALA A 53 -0.35 21.58 7.75
C ALA A 53 -0.30 23.02 7.21
N THR A 54 -0.46 23.22 5.90
CA THR A 54 -0.30 24.53 5.24
C THR A 54 -1.34 25.57 5.63
N ALA A 55 -2.45 25.13 6.22
CA ALA A 55 -3.47 26.01 6.76
C ALA A 55 -3.08 26.66 8.12
N LEU A 56 -1.98 26.25 8.74
CA LEU A 56 -1.54 26.83 10.02
C LEU A 56 -1.02 28.24 9.85
N VAL A 57 -1.63 29.17 10.60
CA VAL A 57 -1.23 30.58 10.66
C VAL A 57 -0.98 30.97 12.13
N PRO A 58 0.18 31.58 12.45
CA PRO A 58 1.35 31.75 11.58
C PRO A 58 2.03 30.41 11.24
N PRO A 59 2.86 30.34 10.17
CA PRO A 59 3.65 29.14 9.90
C PRO A 59 4.58 28.79 11.07
N THR A 60 4.75 27.50 11.33
CA THR A 60 5.58 26.97 12.43
C THR A 60 6.37 25.75 11.96
N SER A 61 7.36 25.33 12.74
CA SER A 61 7.97 24.01 12.58
C SER A 61 7.07 22.92 13.20
N TRP A 62 7.18 21.71 12.65
CA TRP A 62 6.47 20.53 13.12
C TRP A 62 7.34 19.27 12.99
N ASN A 63 6.96 18.22 13.73
CA ASN A 63 7.59 16.92 13.68
C ASN A 63 6.62 15.76 13.92
N VAL A 64 7.08 14.57 13.55
CA VAL A 64 6.58 13.29 14.04
C VAL A 64 7.75 12.59 14.73
N PRO A 65 7.79 12.55 16.09
CA PRO A 65 8.91 11.96 16.82
C PRO A 65 9.24 10.53 16.37
N GLY A 66 10.53 10.24 16.19
CA GLY A 66 11.02 8.96 15.68
C GLY A 66 10.95 8.80 14.16
N VAL A 67 10.31 9.72 13.44
CA VAL A 67 10.22 9.73 11.97
C VAL A 67 10.93 10.94 11.38
N THR A 68 10.74 12.11 11.99
CA THR A 68 11.34 13.37 11.54
C THR A 68 12.26 13.94 12.64
N PRO A 69 13.21 14.83 12.30
CA PRO A 69 14.00 15.53 13.30
C PRO A 69 13.12 16.24 14.34
N LEU A 70 13.57 16.27 15.59
CA LEU A 70 12.85 16.91 16.68
C LEU A 70 13.04 18.43 16.64
N ILE A 71 11.94 19.18 16.77
CA ILE A 71 11.97 20.65 16.71
C ILE A 71 12.54 21.34 17.96
N TYR A 72 12.62 20.62 19.10
CA TYR A 72 13.01 21.17 20.40
C TYR A 72 14.52 21.09 20.70
N THR A 73 15.26 20.29 19.93
CA THR A 73 16.69 20.04 20.16
C THR A 73 17.58 20.67 19.10
N MET A 74 17.02 21.51 18.23
CA MET A 74 17.73 22.07 17.08
C MET A 74 18.12 23.54 17.29
N ASP A 75 19.35 23.86 16.89
CA ASP A 75 19.82 25.24 16.73
C ASP A 75 18.98 25.93 15.63
N PRO A 76 18.36 27.09 15.90
CA PRO A 76 17.48 27.78 14.95
C PRO A 76 18.14 28.17 13.63
N ILE A 77 19.48 28.20 13.55
CA ILE A 77 20.21 28.58 12.33
C ILE A 77 20.44 27.38 11.40
N SER A 78 20.49 26.15 11.93
CA SER A 78 20.78 24.93 11.17
C SER A 78 19.63 23.91 11.18
N SER A 79 18.45 24.31 11.65
CA SER A 79 17.32 23.40 11.85
C SER A 79 16.82 22.80 10.53
N GLU A 80 16.99 21.48 10.37
CA GLU A 80 16.32 20.68 9.32
C GLU A 80 14.86 20.35 9.68
N ALA A 81 14.25 21.10 10.60
CA ALA A 81 12.86 20.89 10.99
C ALA A 81 11.93 21.12 9.80
N LEU A 82 10.90 20.28 9.70
CA LEU A 82 9.86 20.48 8.70
C LEU A 82 9.03 21.70 9.09
N THR A 83 8.73 22.55 8.11
CA THR A 83 7.87 23.72 8.29
C THR A 83 6.47 23.43 7.79
N THR A 84 5.49 24.13 8.35
CA THR A 84 4.09 24.04 7.90
C THR A 84 3.88 24.75 6.55
N THR A 85 4.89 25.36 5.94
CA THR A 85 4.77 26.05 4.65
C THR A 85 4.70 25.10 3.45
N ALA A 86 4.89 23.79 3.64
CA ALA A 86 4.84 22.81 2.57
C ALA A 86 4.18 21.51 3.01
N VAL A 87 3.50 20.86 2.07
CA VAL A 87 3.00 19.49 2.22
C VAL A 87 4.18 18.52 2.21
N LYS A 88 4.15 17.49 3.06
CA LYS A 88 5.20 16.47 3.15
C LYS A 88 4.62 15.08 3.08
N GLU A 89 5.33 14.18 2.42
CA GLU A 89 5.04 12.75 2.49
C GLU A 89 5.98 12.08 3.47
N LEU A 90 5.43 11.26 4.36
CA LEU A 90 6.16 10.43 5.31
C LEU A 90 5.95 8.95 4.98
N ARG A 91 6.97 8.13 5.22
CA ARG A 91 6.87 6.67 5.12
C ARG A 91 6.69 6.11 6.52
N LEU A 92 5.48 5.61 6.80
CA LEU A 92 5.08 5.18 8.15
C LEU A 92 4.65 3.72 8.14
N ASN A 93 5.14 2.96 9.12
CA ASN A 93 4.62 1.64 9.45
C ASN A 93 3.27 1.75 10.17
N PRO A 94 2.48 0.67 10.25
CA PRO A 94 1.34 0.62 11.15
C PRO A 94 1.78 0.85 12.60
N GLY A 95 1.13 1.77 13.30
CA GLY A 95 1.54 2.15 14.64
C GLY A 95 0.93 3.45 15.12
N GLN A 96 1.24 3.80 16.37
CA GLN A 96 0.86 5.07 16.97
C GLN A 96 1.97 6.09 16.75
N TYR A 97 1.55 7.31 16.41
CA TYR A 97 2.40 8.45 16.12
C TYR A 97 1.82 9.69 16.80
N GLN A 98 2.62 10.74 16.83
CA GLN A 98 2.20 12.04 17.32
C GLN A 98 2.60 13.09 16.30
N PHE A 99 1.67 13.95 15.93
CA PHE A 99 2.00 15.20 15.24
C PHE A 99 2.30 16.25 16.31
N GLY A 100 3.44 16.91 16.22
CA GLY A 100 3.86 17.94 17.16
C GLY A 100 4.25 19.23 16.46
N THR A 101 3.86 20.35 17.04
CA THR A 101 4.42 21.69 16.81
C THR A 101 5.00 22.19 18.14
N TYR A 102 5.50 23.43 18.19
CA TYR A 102 5.96 24.03 19.43
C TYR A 102 4.85 24.26 20.47
N THR A 103 3.60 24.49 20.03
CA THR A 103 2.51 24.93 20.90
C THR A 103 1.43 23.88 21.10
N PHE A 104 1.34 22.89 20.22
CA PHE A 104 0.35 21.82 20.36
C PHE A 104 0.85 20.51 19.75
N ASN A 105 0.25 19.42 20.21
CA ASN A 105 0.44 18.10 19.63
C ASN A 105 -0.86 17.30 19.69
N PHE A 106 -0.91 16.20 18.96
CA PHE A 106 -1.99 15.22 19.07
C PHE A 106 -1.56 13.85 18.56
N PRO A 107 -2.11 12.76 19.12
CA PRO A 107 -1.84 11.42 18.66
C PRO A 107 -2.64 11.10 17.38
N PHE A 108 -2.05 10.28 16.51
CA PHE A 108 -2.75 9.61 15.42
C PHE A 108 -2.20 8.19 15.24
N THR A 109 -2.96 7.33 14.57
CA THR A 109 -2.58 5.94 14.32
C THR A 109 -2.62 5.67 12.82
N VAL A 110 -1.62 4.96 12.32
CA VAL A 110 -1.63 4.36 11.00
C VAL A 110 -2.09 2.91 11.16
N SER A 111 -3.22 2.57 10.58
CA SER A 111 -3.75 1.19 10.62
C SER A 111 -2.89 0.23 9.79
N ARG A 112 -3.14 -1.08 9.91
CA ARG A 112 -2.49 -2.12 9.09
C ARG A 112 -2.74 -1.97 7.57
N MET A 113 -3.68 -1.11 7.18
CA MET A 113 -4.01 -0.78 5.79
C MET A 113 -3.46 0.58 5.35
N GLY A 114 -2.71 1.29 6.21
CA GLY A 114 -2.21 2.64 5.92
C GLY A 114 -3.20 3.76 6.21
N LEU A 115 -4.41 3.43 6.66
CA LEU A 115 -5.44 4.45 6.92
C LEU A 115 -5.23 5.12 8.27
N LEU A 116 -5.41 6.44 8.30
CA LEU A 116 -5.28 7.27 9.49
C LEU A 116 -6.48 7.12 10.43
N GLN A 117 -6.18 7.06 11.72
CA GLN A 117 -7.17 7.11 12.80
C GLN A 117 -6.71 8.13 13.85
N PHE A 118 -7.66 8.90 14.38
CA PHE A 118 -7.44 9.86 15.46
C PHE A 118 -8.79 10.20 16.08
N ASP A 119 -8.76 10.73 17.31
CA ASP A 119 -9.96 10.98 18.12
C ASP A 119 -10.93 11.95 17.43
N SER A 120 -12.25 11.75 17.58
CA SER A 120 -13.28 12.62 17.00
C SER A 120 -13.28 14.04 17.58
N SER A 121 -12.77 14.22 18.80
CA SER A 121 -12.59 15.56 19.40
C SER A 121 -11.66 16.47 18.58
N LEU A 122 -10.83 15.90 17.71
CA LEU A 122 -9.93 16.64 16.82
C LEU A 122 -10.60 17.08 15.53
N ASP A 123 -11.85 16.69 15.24
CA ASP A 123 -12.49 16.91 13.93
C ASP A 123 -12.65 18.38 13.56
N GLN A 124 -12.64 19.29 14.53
CA GLN A 124 -12.60 20.73 14.26
C GLN A 124 -11.33 21.17 13.51
N CYS A 125 -10.21 20.49 13.73
CA CYS A 125 -8.88 20.96 13.32
C CYS A 125 -8.05 19.91 12.58
N VAL A 126 -8.45 18.64 12.59
CA VAL A 126 -7.75 17.55 11.93
C VAL A 126 -8.73 16.80 11.04
N LYS A 127 -8.38 16.62 9.77
CA LYS A 127 -9.18 15.89 8.77
C LYS A 127 -8.39 14.75 8.13
N GLY A 128 -9.12 13.87 7.46
CA GLY A 128 -8.55 12.76 6.70
C GLY A 128 -8.51 11.42 7.43
N ARG A 129 -9.32 11.26 8.49
CA ARG A 129 -9.59 9.95 9.11
C ARG A 129 -10.07 8.97 8.03
N GLY A 130 -9.55 7.76 8.05
CA GLY A 130 -9.85 6.73 7.05
C GLY A 130 -9.15 6.95 5.70
N THR A 131 -8.20 7.89 5.61
CA THR A 131 -7.44 8.16 4.38
C THR A 131 -5.93 8.09 4.63
N HIS A 132 -5.12 8.32 3.60
CA HIS A 132 -3.66 8.44 3.68
C HIS A 132 -3.19 9.90 3.80
N ARG A 133 -4.10 10.86 4.00
CA ARG A 133 -3.78 12.28 4.08
C ARG A 133 -4.22 12.87 5.41
N LEU A 134 -3.27 13.36 6.20
CA LEU A 134 -3.50 14.07 7.45
C LEU A 134 -3.54 15.57 7.15
N ASN A 135 -4.71 16.19 7.25
CA ASN A 135 -4.83 17.65 7.10
C ASN A 135 -4.96 18.29 8.48
N VAL A 136 -4.08 19.24 8.81
CA VAL A 136 -4.09 20.01 10.05
C VAL A 136 -4.45 21.45 9.73
N LEU A 137 -5.55 21.94 10.32
CA LEU A 137 -6.24 23.16 9.91
C LEU A 137 -6.15 24.29 10.94
N CYS A 138 -5.80 23.98 12.19
CA CYS A 138 -5.73 24.97 13.26
C CYS A 138 -4.40 24.86 14.00
N SER A 139 -4.00 25.97 14.62
CA SER A 139 -2.86 26.08 15.54
C SER A 139 -3.19 25.70 16.99
N HIS A 140 -4.36 25.10 17.22
CA HIS A 140 -4.78 24.50 18.49
C HIS A 140 -5.59 23.22 18.21
N THR A 141 -5.44 22.21 19.07
CA THR A 141 -6.19 20.94 18.95
C THR A 141 -7.16 20.71 20.09
N GLN A 142 -7.09 21.52 21.14
CA GLN A 142 -8.04 21.50 22.25
C GLN A 142 -9.40 22.07 21.79
N PRO A 143 -10.53 21.45 22.19
CA PRO A 143 -11.88 21.93 21.89
C PRO A 143 -12.27 23.20 22.66
N TYR A 144 -11.51 23.56 23.69
CA TYR A 144 -11.80 24.73 24.52
C TYR A 144 -11.00 25.94 24.04
N PRO A 145 -11.64 27.13 23.96
CA PRO A 145 -10.92 28.39 23.86
C PRO A 145 -9.92 28.44 25.01
N GLN A 146 -8.63 28.45 24.71
CA GLN A 146 -7.63 28.76 25.71
C GLN A 146 -7.87 30.22 26.07
N GLN A 147 -8.43 30.49 27.25
CA GLN A 147 -8.48 31.85 27.76
C GLN A 147 -7.04 32.34 27.86
N PRO A 148 -6.71 33.52 27.32
CA PRO A 148 -5.38 34.06 27.49
C PRO A 148 -5.11 34.22 28.99
N ASP A 149 -4.05 33.57 29.47
CA ASP A 149 -3.49 33.85 30.78
C ASP A 149 -2.95 35.29 30.72
N TYR A 150 -3.73 36.25 31.22
CA TYR A 150 -3.28 37.61 31.50
C TYR A 150 -3.28 37.86 33.00
#